data_AF-A0A2G9SNB7-F1
#
_entry.id   AF-A0A2G9SNB7-F1
#
_cell.length_a   1.000
_cell.length_b   1.000
_cell.length_c   1.000
_cell.angle_alpha   90.00
_cell.angle_beta   90.00
_cell.angle_gamma   90.00
#
_symmetry.space_group_name_H-M   'P 1'
#
loop_
_entity.id
_entity.type
_entity.pdbx_description
1 polymer ?
#
loop_
_entity_poly.entity_id
_entity_poly.type
_entity_poly.pdbx_seq_one_letter_code
_entity_poly.pdbx_strand_id
1 'polypeptide(L)'
;MKFGKVLRGYIGVQIQSIDATAAKALNLPKPEGAWVQSLVPDGAAKAAGIQEGDVIIAIDGKPVKETNDLQAYVARKHPGDKVVLKIWRDGKERDITVTLKARDEKTELAAKEPQSEPSKQLGLEVKDLTEADKKTL
;
A
#
# COMPACT_ATOMS: atom_id res chain seq x y z
N MET A 1 9.18 25.99 -10.38
CA MET A 1 9.02 24.55 -10.69
C MET A 1 7.53 24.23 -10.57
N LYS A 2 6.89 23.84 -11.67
CA LYS A 2 5.43 23.63 -11.74
C LYS A 2 5.12 22.28 -11.10
N PHE A 3 4.48 22.27 -9.92
CA PHE A 3 3.90 21.06 -9.34
C PHE A 3 2.75 20.62 -10.25
N GLY A 4 3.08 19.87 -11.30
CA GLY A 4 2.12 19.24 -12.17
C GLY A 4 1.35 18.22 -11.36
N LYS A 5 0.03 18.38 -11.26
CA LYS A 5 -0.86 17.41 -10.63
C LYS A 5 -0.68 16.08 -11.37
N VAL A 6 0.03 15.12 -10.76
CA VAL A 6 0.20 13.80 -11.36
C VAL A 6 -1.10 13.04 -11.09
N LEU A 7 -1.93 12.91 -12.13
CA LEU A 7 -3.13 12.07 -12.10
C LEU A 7 -2.67 10.61 -12.19
N ARG A 8 -2.48 9.96 -11.05
CA ARG A 8 -2.13 8.54 -10.99
C ARG A 8 -3.38 7.67 -10.94
N GLY A 9 -3.28 6.49 -11.55
CA GLY A 9 -4.27 5.44 -11.36
C GLY A 9 -4.36 5.00 -9.90
N TYR A 10 -5.58 4.73 -9.44
CA TYR A 10 -5.86 4.29 -8.09
C TYR A 10 -6.81 3.09 -8.10
N ILE A 11 -6.38 2.00 -7.46
CA ILE A 11 -7.17 0.77 -7.32
C ILE A 11 -8.08 0.80 -6.08
N GLY A 12 -7.64 1.42 -4.98
CA GLY A 12 -8.39 1.45 -3.72
C GLY A 12 -8.41 0.13 -2.96
N VAL A 13 -7.23 -0.42 -2.71
CA VAL A 13 -7.02 -1.62 -1.90
C VAL A 13 -5.96 -1.38 -0.84
N GLN A 14 -6.17 -1.94 0.35
CA GLN A 14 -5.11 -2.16 1.32
C GLN A 14 -4.52 -3.53 1.07
N ILE A 15 -3.28 -3.52 0.61
CA ILE A 15 -2.52 -4.71 0.27
C ILE A 15 -1.34 -4.87 1.23
N GLN A 16 -1.03 -6.11 1.57
CA GLN A 16 0.11 -6.48 2.38
C GLN A 16 0.99 -7.46 1.59
N SER A 17 2.29 -7.42 1.85
CA SER A 17 3.22 -8.46 1.42
C SER A 17 2.83 -9.80 2.04
N ILE A 18 2.96 -10.87 1.26
CA ILE A 18 2.68 -12.24 1.71
C ILE A 18 4.00 -12.95 2.05
N ASP A 19 4.14 -13.37 3.31
CA ASP A 19 5.28 -14.17 3.76
C ASP A 19 5.07 -15.67 3.49
N ALA A 20 6.16 -16.45 3.56
CA ALA A 20 6.13 -17.91 3.37
C ALA A 20 5.10 -18.62 4.26
N THR A 21 4.89 -18.12 5.48
CA THR A 21 3.88 -18.65 6.41
C THR A 21 2.46 -18.42 5.92
N ALA A 22 2.15 -17.21 5.46
CA ALA A 22 0.83 -16.84 4.94
C ALA A 22 0.54 -17.54 3.60
N ALA A 23 1.55 -17.64 2.73
CA ALA A 23 1.45 -18.35 1.46
C ALA A 23 1.11 -19.84 1.66
N LYS A 24 1.74 -20.50 2.64
CA LYS A 24 1.41 -21.88 3.01
C LYS A 24 -0.02 -22.01 3.54
N ALA A 25 -0.47 -21.08 4.39
CA ALA A 25 -1.84 -21.08 4.90
C ALA A 25 -2.88 -20.97 3.77
N LEU A 26 -2.57 -20.20 2.73
CA LEU A 26 -3.44 -19.96 1.57
C LEU A 26 -3.21 -20.97 0.42
N ASN A 27 -2.39 -22.01 0.63
CA ASN A 27 -2.00 -22.99 -0.38
C ASN A 27 -1.46 -22.37 -1.67
N LEU A 28 -0.77 -21.23 -1.57
CA LEU A 28 -0.11 -20.66 -2.73
C LEU A 28 1.13 -21.48 -3.12
N PRO A 29 1.37 -21.67 -4.42
CA PRO A 29 2.57 -22.33 -4.91
C PRO A 29 3.84 -21.50 -4.64
N LYS A 30 3.70 -20.18 -4.48
CA LYS A 30 4.81 -19.25 -4.24
C LYS A 30 4.41 -18.20 -3.20
N PRO A 31 5.33 -17.80 -2.30
CA PRO A 31 5.12 -16.69 -1.38
C PRO A 31 5.36 -15.34 -2.05
N GLU A 32 4.72 -15.15 -3.20
CA GLU A 32 4.87 -13.96 -4.03
C GLU A 32 3.46 -13.42 -4.31
N GLY A 33 3.31 -12.10 -4.29
CA GLY A 33 2.05 -11.43 -4.59
C GLY A 33 1.65 -10.36 -3.58
N ALA A 34 0.49 -9.78 -3.83
CA ALA A 34 -0.13 -8.76 -3.00
C ALA A 34 -1.40 -9.34 -2.35
N TRP A 35 -1.34 -9.59 -1.04
CA TRP A 35 -2.50 -10.04 -0.28
C TRP A 35 -3.42 -8.86 0.04
N VAL A 36 -4.68 -8.97 -0.33
CA VAL A 36 -5.70 -7.95 -0.07
C VAL A 36 -6.19 -8.11 1.37
N GLN A 37 -5.73 -7.23 2.25
CA GLN A 37 -6.19 -7.16 3.64
C GLN A 37 -7.61 -6.60 3.69
N SER A 38 -7.83 -5.46 3.04
CA SER A 38 -9.11 -4.77 3.01
C SER A 38 -9.30 -3.96 1.73
N LEU A 39 -10.57 -3.69 1.37
CA LEU A 39 -10.91 -2.86 0.22
C LEU A 39 -11.47 -1.51 0.66
N VAL A 40 -11.13 -0.46 -0.10
CA VAL A 40 -11.73 0.86 0.09
C VAL A 40 -13.16 0.82 -0.47
N PRO A 41 -14.18 1.30 0.27
CA PRO A 41 -15.58 1.21 -0.15
C PRO A 41 -15.91 1.95 -1.46
N ASP A 42 -15.09 2.92 -1.88
CA ASP A 42 -15.18 3.60 -3.20
C ASP A 42 -14.06 3.17 -4.18
N GLY A 43 -13.27 2.16 -3.84
CA GLY A 43 -12.15 1.69 -4.65
C GLY A 43 -12.59 1.03 -5.96
N ALA A 44 -11.75 1.19 -7.00
CA ALA A 44 -11.89 0.49 -8.27
C ALA A 44 -11.88 -1.05 -8.12
N ALA A 45 -11.09 -1.59 -7.20
CA ALA A 45 -11.06 -3.02 -6.91
C ALA A 45 -12.40 -3.57 -6.44
N LYS A 46 -13.12 -2.84 -5.58
CA LYS A 46 -14.41 -3.27 -5.06
C LYS A 46 -15.45 -3.29 -6.17
N ALA A 47 -15.45 -2.27 -7.03
CA ALA A 47 -16.29 -2.21 -8.22
C ALA A 47 -16.01 -3.36 -9.22
N ALA A 48 -14.77 -3.86 -9.24
CA ALA A 48 -14.36 -4.98 -10.07
C ALA A 48 -14.68 -6.37 -9.49
N GLY A 49 -15.13 -6.46 -8.23
CA GLY A 49 -15.45 -7.73 -7.58
C GLY A 49 -14.28 -8.40 -6.85
N ILE A 50 -13.20 -7.66 -6.58
CA ILE A 50 -12.14 -8.11 -5.66
C ILE A 50 -12.70 -8.13 -4.24
N GLN A 51 -12.23 -9.08 -3.44
CA GLN A 51 -12.64 -9.29 -2.07
C GLN A 51 -11.45 -9.37 -1.13
N GLU A 52 -11.73 -9.16 0.16
CA GLU A 52 -10.76 -9.31 1.24
C GLU A 52 -10.34 -10.79 1.30
N GLY A 53 -9.04 -11.05 1.45
CA GLY A 53 -8.49 -12.40 1.41
C GLY A 53 -7.95 -12.83 0.04
N ASP A 54 -8.16 -12.04 -1.02
CA ASP A 54 -7.58 -12.34 -2.35
C ASP A 54 -6.07 -12.11 -2.36
N VAL A 55 -5.33 -12.97 -3.08
CA VAL A 55 -3.90 -12.72 -3.35
C VAL A 55 -3.69 -12.43 -4.81
N ILE A 56 -3.25 -11.21 -5.13
CA ILE A 56 -2.93 -10.82 -6.51
C ILE A 56 -1.55 -11.38 -6.86
N ILE A 57 -1.51 -12.29 -7.83
CA ILE A 57 -0.29 -12.98 -8.27
C ILE A 57 0.23 -12.47 -9.62
N ALA A 58 -0.62 -11.81 -10.42
CA ALA A 58 -0.20 -11.19 -11.67
C ALA A 58 -1.05 -9.97 -12.04
N ILE A 59 -0.46 -9.08 -12.84
CA ILE A 59 -1.08 -7.87 -13.39
C ILE A 59 -0.79 -7.80 -14.89
N ASP A 60 -1.82 -7.81 -15.73
CA ASP A 60 -1.71 -7.72 -17.18
C ASP A 60 -0.79 -8.80 -17.79
N GLY A 61 -0.82 -10.00 -17.19
CA GLY A 61 0.08 -11.12 -17.53
C GLY A 61 1.49 -11.03 -16.94
N LYS A 62 1.84 -9.96 -16.21
CA LYS A 62 3.12 -9.81 -15.51
C LYS A 62 3.03 -10.34 -14.09
N PRO A 63 3.93 -11.25 -13.66
CA PRO A 63 3.91 -11.78 -12.30
C PRO A 63 4.24 -10.68 -11.30
N VAL A 64 3.39 -10.53 -10.27
CA VAL A 64 3.58 -9.57 -9.18
C VAL A 64 4.29 -10.31 -8.06
N LYS A 65 5.52 -9.90 -7.75
CA LYS A 65 6.29 -10.49 -6.65
C LYS A 65 5.99 -9.82 -5.31
N GLU A 66 5.89 -8.50 -5.34
CA GLU A 66 5.69 -7.67 -4.15
C GLU A 66 4.59 -6.64 -4.41
N THR A 67 3.96 -6.18 -3.33
CA THR A 67 2.96 -5.10 -3.33
C THR A 67 3.46 -3.83 -4.00
N ASN A 68 4.75 -3.52 -3.89
CA ASN A 68 5.34 -2.32 -4.48
C ASN A 68 5.38 -2.37 -6.02
N ASP A 69 5.51 -3.56 -6.62
CA ASP A 69 5.47 -3.73 -8.07
C ASP A 69 4.09 -3.42 -8.62
N LEU A 70 3.05 -3.90 -7.93
CA LEU A 70 1.65 -3.58 -8.24
C LEU A 70 1.39 -2.07 -8.14
N GLN A 71 1.81 -1.44 -7.04
CA GLN A 71 1.67 0.00 -6.83
C GLN A 71 2.40 0.80 -7.92
N ALA A 72 3.63 0.43 -8.25
CA ALA A 72 4.42 1.09 -9.28
C ALA A 72 3.78 0.94 -10.67
N TYR A 73 3.22 -0.22 -11.00
CA TYR A 73 2.54 -0.46 -12.26
C TYR A 73 1.30 0.42 -12.41
N VAL A 74 0.46 0.44 -11.37
CA VAL A 74 -0.78 1.22 -11.33
C VAL A 74 -0.50 2.72 -11.33
N ALA A 75 0.55 3.16 -10.63
CA ALA A 75 0.99 4.55 -10.62
C ALA A 75 1.46 5.05 -11.98
N ARG A 76 1.93 4.16 -12.87
CA ARG A 76 2.30 4.48 -14.26
C ARG A 76 1.10 4.50 -15.21
N LYS A 77 -0.06 4.00 -14.77
CA LYS A 77 -1.28 3.95 -15.57
C LYS A 77 -2.15 5.17 -15.32
N HIS A 78 -2.98 5.48 -16.30
CA HIS A 78 -3.93 6.56 -16.22
C HIS A 78 -5.22 6.10 -15.53
N PRO A 79 -5.91 7.01 -14.82
CA PRO A 79 -7.27 6.74 -14.38
C PRO A 79 -8.18 6.47 -15.58
N GLY A 80 -9.04 5.46 -15.47
CA GLY A 80 -9.91 4.96 -16.53
C GLY A 80 -9.32 3.78 -17.32
N ASP A 81 -8.03 3.48 -17.15
CA ASP A 81 -7.42 2.31 -17.81
C ASP A 81 -7.96 1.01 -17.21
N LYS A 82 -8.19 0.01 -18.08
CA LYS A 82 -8.60 -1.33 -17.66
C LYS A 82 -7.37 -2.20 -17.51
N VAL A 83 -7.23 -2.81 -16.34
CA VAL A 83 -6.11 -3.67 -16.01
C VAL A 83 -6.63 -5.04 -15.59
N VAL A 84 -6.09 -6.09 -16.18
CA VAL A 84 -6.44 -7.47 -15.80
C VAL A 84 -5.57 -7.88 -14.61
N LEU A 85 -6.18 -8.20 -13.47
CA LEU A 85 -5.50 -8.73 -12.30
C LEU A 85 -5.80 -10.22 -12.17
N LYS A 86 -4.76 -11.03 -12.07
CA LYS A 86 -4.90 -12.43 -11.70
C LYS A 86 -4.81 -12.55 -10.18
N ILE A 87 -5.91 -12.99 -9.58
CA ILE A 87 -6.02 -13.27 -8.15
C ILE A 87 -6.00 -14.77 -7.88
N TRP A 88 -5.60 -15.13 -6.66
CA TRP A 88 -5.69 -16.46 -6.10
C TRP A 88 -6.72 -16.44 -4.99
N ARG A 89 -7.77 -17.27 -5.13
CA ARG A 89 -8.86 -17.41 -4.17
C ARG A 89 -9.26 -18.88 -4.06
N ASP A 90 -9.35 -19.40 -2.83
CA ASP A 90 -9.72 -20.80 -2.57
C ASP A 90 -8.88 -21.83 -3.35
N GLY A 91 -7.59 -21.57 -3.53
CA GLY A 91 -6.70 -22.47 -4.28
C GLY A 91 -6.85 -22.40 -5.81
N LYS A 92 -7.54 -21.39 -6.34
CA LYS A 92 -7.77 -21.21 -7.78
C LYS A 92 -7.35 -19.82 -8.25
N GLU A 93 -6.74 -19.78 -9.43
CA GLU A 93 -6.50 -18.53 -10.15
C GLU A 93 -7.81 -18.00 -10.76
N ARG A 94 -8.04 -16.70 -10.66
CA ARG A 94 -9.13 -15.99 -11.34
C ARG A 94 -8.63 -14.68 -11.91
N ASP A 95 -9.00 -14.39 -13.15
CA ASP A 95 -8.68 -13.13 -13.80
C ASP A 95 -9.84 -12.15 -13.63
N ILE A 96 -9.57 -11.00 -13.00
CA ILE A 96 -10.52 -9.93 -12.74
C ILE A 96 -10.05 -8.67 -13.45
N THR A 97 -10.91 -8.08 -14.27
CA THR A 97 -10.61 -6.80 -14.92
C THR A 97 -11.02 -5.64 -14.02
N VAL A 98 -10.05 -4.83 -13.61
CA VAL A 98 -10.25 -3.65 -12.77
C VAL A 98 -10.13 -2.40 -13.61
N THR A 99 -11.09 -1.49 -13.50
CA THR A 99 -11.00 -0.16 -14.13
C THR A 99 -10.45 0.83 -13.12
N LEU A 100 -9.24 1.37 -13.35
CA LEU A 100 -8.58 2.28 -12.42
C LEU A 100 -9.39 3.58 -12.24
N LYS A 101 -9.46 4.11 -11.02
CA LYS A 101 -10.04 5.43 -10.75
C LYS A 101 -8.94 6.49 -10.60
N ALA A 102 -9.31 7.76 -10.74
CA ALA A 102 -8.41 8.87 -10.40
C ALA A 102 -8.41 9.08 -8.89
N ARG A 103 -7.23 9.17 -8.29
CA ARG A 103 -7.08 9.70 -6.93
C ARG A 103 -6.08 10.84 -6.96
N ASP A 104 -6.49 11.99 -6.43
CA ASP A 104 -5.58 13.11 -6.20
C ASP A 104 -4.55 12.73 -5.14
N GLU A 105 -3.27 12.83 -5.50
CA GLU A 105 -2.11 12.41 -4.70
C GLU A 105 -1.95 13.14 -3.36
N LYS A 106 -2.79 14.15 -3.07
CA LYS A 106 -2.69 14.99 -1.86
C LYS A 106 -2.90 14.20 -0.55
N THR A 107 -3.35 12.94 -0.61
CA THR A 107 -3.71 12.16 0.59
C THR A 107 -2.77 10.96 0.88
N GLU A 108 -1.81 10.62 0.01
CA GLU A 108 -1.01 9.37 0.18
C GLU A 108 0.44 9.56 0.67
N LEU A 109 0.99 10.79 0.64
CA LEU A 109 2.35 11.07 1.11
C LEU A 109 2.53 10.98 2.65
N ALA A 110 1.48 10.61 3.40
CA ALA A 110 1.51 10.52 4.86
C ALA A 110 1.57 9.08 5.43
N ALA A 111 1.71 8.05 4.58
CA ALA A 111 1.69 6.65 5.05
C ALA A 111 3.01 5.87 4.82
N LYS A 112 4.10 6.55 4.44
CA LYS A 112 5.45 5.97 4.40
C LYS A 112 6.40 6.77 5.28
N GLU A 113 6.17 6.73 6.59
CA GLU A 113 7.24 7.02 7.55
C GLU A 113 8.04 5.73 7.82
N PRO A 114 9.36 5.74 7.58
CA PRO A 114 10.23 4.64 7.98
C PRO A 114 10.36 4.66 9.51
N GLN A 115 9.71 3.73 10.21
CA GLN A 115 10.02 3.48 11.61
C GLN A 115 11.36 2.74 11.69
N SER A 116 12.45 3.49 11.56
CA SER A 116 13.81 3.05 11.81
C SER A 116 14.62 4.22 12.31
N GLU A 117 14.43 4.57 13.58
CA GLU A 117 15.44 5.26 14.36
C GLU A 117 15.88 4.35 15.52
N PRO A 118 17.06 3.71 15.42
CA PRO A 118 17.77 3.23 16.59
C PRO A 118 18.65 4.37 17.11
N SER A 119 18.24 5.04 18.19
CA SER A 119 19.12 5.95 18.92
C SER A 119 19.18 5.55 20.39
N LYS A 120 19.84 4.42 20.62
CA LYS A 120 20.47 4.11 21.89
C LYS A 120 21.84 4.79 21.89
N GLN A 121 21.94 6.02 22.40
CA GLN A 121 23.23 6.58 22.80
C GLN A 121 23.09 7.41 24.08
N LEU A 122 23.80 6.94 25.11
CA LEU A 122 24.05 7.64 26.36
C LEU A 122 24.89 8.90 26.10
N GLY A 123 24.65 9.98 26.87
CA GLY A 123 25.59 11.10 27.01
C GLY A 123 24.96 12.34 27.65
N LEU A 124 25.51 12.78 28.79
CA LEU A 124 25.30 14.06 29.50
C LEU A 124 25.36 15.27 28.52
N GLU A 125 24.86 16.49 28.76
CA GLU A 125 24.95 17.33 29.96
C GLU A 125 24.20 18.68 29.76
N VAL A 126 23.64 19.20 30.87
CA VAL A 126 23.37 20.59 31.33
C VAL A 126 22.50 21.64 30.60
N LYS A 127 21.69 22.26 31.48
CA LYS A 127 21.25 23.67 31.58
C LYS A 127 20.16 24.13 30.62
N ASP A 128 18.95 24.26 31.16
CA ASP A 128 18.38 25.59 31.38
C ASP A 128 17.52 25.60 32.65
N LEU A 129 17.79 26.61 33.47
CA LEU A 129 17.26 26.81 34.81
C LEU A 129 15.74 26.96 34.77
N THR A 130 15.01 26.15 35.55
CA THR A 130 13.63 26.49 35.90
C THR A 130 13.65 27.76 36.72
N GLU A 131 13.34 28.89 36.07
CA GLU A 131 13.01 30.17 36.67
C GLU A 131 11.73 30.03 37.53
N ALA A 132 11.89 29.42 38.69
CA ALA A 132 10.95 29.47 39.79
C ALA A 132 11.08 30.83 40.51
N ASP A 133 10.85 31.94 39.79
CA ASP A 133 10.74 33.27 40.43
C ASP A 133 10.16 34.30 39.44
N LYS A 134 8.84 34.24 39.20
CA LYS A 134 8.04 35.40 38.76
C LYS A 134 6.55 35.11 38.80
N LYS A 135 6.00 35.11 40.01
CA LYS A 135 4.64 35.61 40.22
C LYS A 135 4.58 36.43 41.50
N THR A 136 4.87 37.71 41.31
CA THR A 136 4.70 38.79 42.27
C THR A 136 3.24 39.21 42.37
N LEU A 137 2.93 39.80 43.54
CA LEU A 137 1.76 40.60 43.94
C LEU A 137 0.59 39.84 44.58
#